data_AF-A0A931KZJ8-F1
#
_entry.id   AF-A0A931KZJ8-F1
#
_cell.length_a   1.000
_cell.length_b   1.000
_cell.length_c   1.000
_cell.angle_alpha   90.00
_cell.angle_beta   90.00
_cell.angle_gamma   90.00
#
_symmetry.space_group_name_H-M   'P 1'
#
loop_
_entity.id
_entity.type
_entity.pdbx_description
1 polymer ?
#
loop_
_entity_poly.entity_id
_entity_poly.type
_entity_poly.pdbx_seq_one_letter_code
_entity_poly.pdbx_strand_id
1 'polypeptide(L)'
;MSARPPKGRRPPEPSGRRPSAPARSGRSSSSAARGGADRRDAVVALLTPVVGGAGLDLEDVELRTVGRRLVLRVLVDTDGGVSLDQVAAASQAVSEALDSSDVLGDEPYTLEVSSPGVERPLTLPRHWRRALGRLVEATHDSGRRTTGRVAAATDDEVTLEVAEKGRTRQVVLPLASVTRAVVQVEFTRAAADEPDDTDDTEDTGDTQDAGAASGGAAADTPDEDED
;
A
#
# COMPACT_ATOMS: atom_id res chain seq x y z
N MET A 1 -22.28 18.82 95.42
CA MET A 1 -22.31 18.25 94.07
C MET A 1 -23.72 18.40 93.50
N SER A 2 -23.92 19.48 92.73
CA SER A 2 -25.11 19.83 91.90
C SER A 2 -25.28 18.87 90.72
N ALA A 3 -26.40 18.69 90.00
CA ALA A 3 -27.80 19.12 90.03
C ALA A 3 -28.60 18.21 89.04
N ARG A 4 -29.94 18.22 89.12
CA ARG A 4 -30.92 17.65 88.15
C ARG A 4 -31.54 18.81 87.32
N PRO A 5 -32.48 18.58 86.36
CA PRO A 5 -32.52 17.87 85.06
C PRO A 5 -32.92 18.87 83.91
N PRO A 6 -33.41 18.53 82.67
CA PRO A 6 -34.82 18.10 82.43
C PRO A 6 -35.10 17.24 81.16
N LYS A 7 -36.40 16.92 80.94
CA LYS A 7 -37.01 16.07 79.89
C LYS A 7 -37.31 16.80 78.54
N GLY A 8 -37.41 16.03 77.45
CA GLY A 8 -38.09 16.38 76.17
C GLY A 8 -37.25 15.92 74.96
N ARG A 9 -37.72 15.41 73.81
CA ARG A 9 -39.03 15.25 73.11
C ARG A 9 -38.90 14.05 72.12
N ARG A 10 -40.02 13.41 71.71
CA ARG A 10 -40.12 12.55 70.49
C ARG A 10 -40.24 13.47 69.24
N PRO A 11 -39.73 13.09 68.03
CA PRO A 11 -40.48 12.29 67.01
C PRO A 11 -39.56 11.56 65.98
N PRO A 12 -39.96 11.20 64.73
CA PRO A 12 -41.08 10.38 64.21
C PRO A 12 -40.60 9.11 63.44
N GLU A 13 -41.56 8.33 62.92
CA GLU A 13 -41.44 7.02 62.25
C GLU A 13 -40.58 6.99 60.96
N PRO A 14 -39.88 5.88 60.66
CA PRO A 14 -39.28 5.67 59.34
C PRO A 14 -40.30 5.10 58.34
N SER A 15 -40.74 5.94 57.41
CA SER A 15 -41.33 5.48 56.14
C SER A 15 -40.24 4.75 55.35
N GLY A 16 -40.31 3.42 55.31
CA GLY A 16 -39.45 2.58 54.49
C GLY A 16 -39.79 2.74 53.00
N ARG A 17 -39.05 3.62 52.32
CA ARG A 17 -39.01 3.71 50.85
C ARG A 17 -38.60 2.36 50.25
N ARG A 18 -39.37 1.91 49.26
CA ARG A 18 -38.96 0.86 48.31
C ARG A 18 -37.70 1.30 47.55
N PRO A 19 -36.62 0.51 47.50
CA PRO A 19 -35.63 0.66 46.45
C PRO A 19 -36.13 -0.10 45.20
N SER A 20 -36.68 0.64 44.25
CA SER A 20 -36.75 0.20 42.86
C SER A 20 -35.32 0.07 42.35
N ALA A 21 -34.87 -1.18 42.12
CA ALA A 21 -33.61 -1.45 41.45
C ALA A 21 -33.66 -0.90 40.02
N PRO A 22 -32.64 -0.17 39.54
CA PRO A 22 -32.51 0.06 38.11
C PRO A 22 -32.10 -1.26 37.45
N ALA A 23 -32.94 -1.76 36.54
CA ALA A 23 -32.53 -2.77 35.58
C ALA A 23 -31.31 -2.23 34.82
N ARG A 24 -30.15 -2.88 35.01
CA ARG A 24 -28.94 -2.62 34.24
C ARG A 24 -29.23 -2.98 32.78
N SER A 25 -29.45 -1.98 31.93
CA SER A 25 -29.48 -2.12 30.47
C SER A 25 -28.05 -2.28 29.92
N GLY A 26 -27.38 -3.35 30.32
CA GLY A 26 -26.12 -3.80 29.72
C GLY A 26 -26.39 -4.54 28.40
N ARG A 27 -26.89 -3.86 27.37
CA ARG A 27 -27.05 -4.47 26.03
C ARG A 27 -27.03 -3.49 24.86
N SER A 28 -26.30 -2.37 24.96
CA SER A 28 -26.18 -1.40 23.84
C SER A 28 -24.81 -1.43 23.14
N SER A 29 -23.72 -1.77 23.83
CA SER A 29 -22.37 -1.71 23.25
C SER A 29 -22.09 -2.73 22.14
N SER A 30 -22.81 -3.87 22.11
CA SER A 30 -22.56 -4.93 21.12
C SER A 30 -23.17 -4.67 19.74
N SER A 31 -24.15 -3.77 19.62
CA SER A 31 -24.81 -3.50 18.34
C SER A 31 -24.00 -2.52 17.50
N ALA A 32 -23.48 -1.46 18.12
CA ALA A 32 -22.66 -0.46 17.44
C ALA A 32 -21.30 -1.03 17.01
N ALA A 33 -20.67 -1.88 17.84
CA ALA A 33 -19.42 -2.56 17.50
C ALA A 33 -19.60 -3.57 16.34
N ARG A 34 -20.73 -4.26 16.28
CA ARG A 34 -21.07 -5.14 15.14
C ARG A 34 -21.28 -4.35 13.86
N GLY A 35 -22.04 -3.26 13.90
CA GLY A 35 -22.24 -2.40 12.73
C GLY A 35 -20.94 -1.82 12.14
N GLY A 36 -19.94 -1.53 12.99
CA GLY A 36 -18.61 -1.10 12.52
C GLY A 36 -17.80 -2.21 11.86
N ALA A 37 -17.84 -3.42 12.42
CA ALA A 37 -17.18 -4.59 11.83
C ALA A 37 -17.86 -5.00 10.50
N ASP A 38 -19.19 -5.06 10.48
CA ASP A 38 -19.98 -5.39 9.29
C ASP A 38 -19.73 -4.37 8.16
N ARG A 39 -19.60 -3.08 8.50
CA ARG A 39 -19.27 -2.02 7.53
C ARG A 39 -17.83 -2.12 7.02
N ARG A 40 -16.86 -2.40 7.89
CA ARG A 40 -15.47 -2.67 7.46
C ARG A 40 -15.40 -3.84 6.50
N ASP A 41 -16.08 -4.94 6.83
CA ASP A 41 -16.07 -6.15 6.01
C ASP A 41 -16.73 -5.91 4.64
N ALA A 42 -17.79 -5.09 4.57
CA ALA A 42 -18.38 -4.65 3.31
C ALA A 42 -17.41 -3.80 2.48
N VAL A 43 -16.67 -2.87 3.11
CA VAL A 43 -15.63 -2.08 2.42
C VAL A 43 -14.51 -2.99 1.92
N VAL A 44 -14.05 -3.95 2.72
CA VAL A 44 -13.03 -4.92 2.30
C VAL A 44 -13.52 -5.70 1.08
N ALA A 45 -14.72 -6.27 1.12
CA ALA A 45 -15.29 -7.04 0.01
C ALA A 45 -15.41 -6.21 -1.28
N LEU A 46 -15.72 -4.92 -1.17
CA LEU A 46 -15.76 -3.99 -2.30
C LEU A 46 -14.36 -3.70 -2.86
N LEU A 47 -13.40 -3.40 -1.98
CA LEU A 47 -12.09 -2.89 -2.39
C LEU A 47 -11.11 -3.98 -2.81
N THR A 48 -11.23 -5.20 -2.29
CA THR A 48 -10.36 -6.33 -2.67
C THR A 48 -10.26 -6.52 -4.20
N PRO A 49 -11.37 -6.65 -4.97
CA PRO A 49 -11.27 -6.81 -6.41
C PRO A 49 -10.78 -5.55 -7.15
N VAL A 50 -11.03 -4.37 -6.59
CA VAL A 50 -10.61 -3.08 -7.19
C VAL A 50 -9.09 -2.93 -7.11
N VAL A 51 -8.53 -3.15 -5.92
CA VAL A 51 -7.09 -3.10 -5.66
C VAL A 51 -6.37 -4.23 -6.41
N GLY A 52 -6.95 -5.44 -6.43
CA GLY A 52 -6.45 -6.56 -7.22
C GLY A 52 -6.40 -6.29 -8.72
N GLY A 53 -7.38 -5.58 -9.27
CA GLY A 53 -7.39 -5.16 -10.68
C GLY A 53 -6.25 -4.18 -11.03
N ALA A 54 -5.73 -3.46 -10.05
CA ALA A 54 -4.57 -2.58 -10.19
C ALA A 54 -3.21 -3.31 -9.97
N GLY A 55 -3.24 -4.63 -9.76
CA GLY A 55 -2.04 -5.44 -9.48
C GLY A 55 -1.48 -5.22 -8.07
N LEU A 56 -2.33 -4.84 -7.11
CA LEU A 56 -1.99 -4.62 -5.71
C LEU A 56 -2.79 -5.56 -4.81
N ASP A 57 -2.28 -5.81 -3.61
CA ASP A 57 -2.96 -6.55 -2.56
C ASP A 57 -3.57 -5.59 -1.52
N LEU A 58 -4.79 -5.86 -1.09
CA LEU A 58 -5.44 -5.13 0.00
C LEU A 58 -4.98 -5.70 1.34
N GLU A 59 -4.06 -4.99 2.00
CA GLU A 59 -3.46 -5.43 3.26
C GLU A 59 -4.34 -5.15 4.48
N ASP A 60 -4.87 -3.93 4.59
CA ASP A 60 -5.73 -3.55 5.70
C ASP A 60 -6.69 -2.42 5.32
N VAL A 61 -7.81 -2.37 6.03
CA VAL A 61 -8.83 -1.34 5.93
C VAL A 61 -9.17 -0.90 7.35
N GLU A 62 -9.02 0.39 7.62
CA GLU A 62 -9.35 0.97 8.91
C GLU A 62 -10.38 2.09 8.75
N LEU A 63 -11.44 2.02 9.55
CA LEU A 63 -12.49 3.04 9.63
C LEU A 63 -12.42 3.72 10.99
N ARG A 64 -12.11 5.02 11.00
CA ARG A 64 -12.09 5.84 12.23
C ARG A 64 -12.98 7.05 12.08
N THR A 65 -13.83 7.31 13.08
CA THR A 65 -14.57 8.57 13.13
C THR A 65 -13.75 9.63 13.86
N VAL A 66 -13.40 10.72 13.18
CA VAL A 66 -12.69 11.87 13.74
C VAL A 66 -13.63 13.08 13.71
N GLY A 67 -14.16 13.45 14.88
CA GLY A 67 -15.15 14.51 15.00
C GLY A 67 -16.45 14.14 14.27
N ARG A 68 -16.74 14.82 13.15
CA ARG A 68 -17.93 14.60 12.30
C ARG A 68 -17.60 13.97 10.94
N ARG A 69 -16.35 13.55 10.72
CA ARG A 69 -15.89 12.96 9.47
C ARG A 69 -15.39 11.55 9.70
N LEU A 70 -15.59 10.71 8.70
CA LEU A 70 -14.99 9.39 8.66
C LEU A 70 -13.60 9.48 8.03
N VAL A 71 -12.64 8.75 8.57
CA VAL A 71 -11.33 8.53 7.96
C VAL A 71 -11.27 7.06 7.58
N LEU A 72 -11.20 6.80 6.28
CA LEU A 72 -10.99 5.47 5.72
C LEU A 72 -9.53 5.38 5.31
N ARG A 73 -8.78 4.51 5.99
CA ARG A 73 -7.40 4.21 5.69
C ARG A 73 -7.31 2.86 4.99
N VAL A 74 -6.71 2.83 3.82
CA VAL A 74 -6.54 1.65 2.98
C VAL A 74 -5.05 1.40 2.84
N LEU A 75 -4.60 0.24 3.32
CA LEU A 75 -3.23 -0.22 3.14
C LEU A 75 -3.16 -1.16 1.94
N VAL A 76 -2.26 -0.85 1.01
CA VAL A 76 -2.03 -1.64 -0.21
C VAL A 76 -0.58 -2.10 -0.29
N ASP A 77 -0.32 -3.32 -0.72
CA ASP A 77 1.05 -3.83 -0.88
C ASP A 77 1.23 -4.64 -2.16
N THR A 78 2.48 -4.97 -2.47
CA THR A 78 2.85 -6.04 -3.40
C THR A 78 4.13 -6.72 -2.92
N ASP A 79 4.44 -7.90 -3.46
CA ASP A 79 5.71 -8.59 -3.21
C ASP A 79 6.96 -7.72 -3.51
N GLY A 80 6.85 -6.75 -4.42
CA GLY A 80 7.92 -5.82 -4.81
C GLY A 80 7.91 -4.47 -4.09
N GLY A 81 6.89 -4.17 -3.29
CA GLY A 81 6.59 -2.83 -2.78
C GLY A 81 5.78 -1.98 -3.76
N VAL A 82 5.21 -0.89 -3.27
CA VAL A 82 4.26 -0.06 -4.03
C VAL A 82 4.88 1.29 -4.40
N SER A 83 4.83 1.64 -5.68
CA SER A 83 5.27 2.96 -6.17
C SER A 83 4.23 4.04 -5.90
N LEU A 84 4.65 5.32 -5.88
CA LEU A 84 3.72 6.45 -5.71
C LEU A 84 2.65 6.51 -6.81
N ASP A 85 3.01 6.16 -8.05
CA ASP A 85 2.07 6.11 -9.17
C ASP A 85 1.02 5.02 -8.97
N GLN A 86 1.43 3.85 -8.46
CA GLN A 86 0.49 2.78 -8.08
C GLN A 86 -0.41 3.20 -6.92
N VAL A 87 0.11 3.89 -5.90
CA VAL A 87 -0.72 4.44 -4.82
C VAL A 87 -1.71 5.47 -5.36
N ALA A 88 -1.30 6.34 -6.28
CA ALA A 88 -2.18 7.33 -6.90
C ALA A 88 -3.29 6.68 -7.74
N ALA A 89 -2.93 5.68 -8.57
CA ALA A 89 -3.88 4.92 -9.36
C ALA A 89 -4.87 4.15 -8.48
N ALA A 90 -4.37 3.49 -7.43
CA ALA A 90 -5.20 2.80 -6.45
C ALA A 90 -6.14 3.77 -5.72
N SER A 91 -5.64 4.94 -5.31
CA SER A 91 -6.44 5.98 -4.67
C SER A 91 -7.62 6.42 -5.55
N GLN A 92 -7.37 6.63 -6.85
CA GLN A 92 -8.41 7.01 -7.79
C GLN A 92 -9.43 5.88 -8.01
N ALA A 93 -8.97 4.64 -8.22
CA ALA A 93 -9.85 3.48 -8.40
C ALA A 93 -10.69 3.18 -7.15
N VAL A 94 -10.09 3.28 -5.97
CA VAL A 94 -10.78 3.11 -4.68
C VAL A 94 -11.80 4.22 -4.48
N SER A 95 -11.47 5.48 -4.78
CA SER A 95 -12.43 6.60 -4.69
C SER A 95 -13.63 6.35 -5.60
N GLU A 96 -13.40 5.98 -6.86
CA GLU A 96 -14.48 5.71 -7.82
C GLU A 96 -15.37 4.54 -7.36
N ALA A 97 -14.77 3.46 -6.87
CA ALA A 97 -15.52 2.33 -6.35
C ALA A 97 -16.37 2.72 -5.14
N LEU A 98 -15.82 3.49 -4.20
CA LEU A 98 -16.55 3.99 -3.04
C LEU A 98 -17.69 4.92 -3.44
N ASP A 99 -17.45 5.85 -4.36
CA ASP A 99 -18.46 6.81 -4.84
C ASP A 99 -19.59 6.13 -5.62
N SER A 100 -19.33 4.97 -6.23
CA SER A 100 -20.35 4.14 -6.91
C SER A 100 -21.14 3.23 -5.96
N SER A 101 -20.81 3.21 -4.67
CA SER A 101 -21.35 2.27 -3.70
C SER A 101 -21.92 2.97 -2.46
N ASP A 102 -22.91 2.34 -1.81
CA ASP A 102 -23.50 2.88 -0.58
C ASP A 102 -22.82 2.36 0.70
N VAL A 103 -21.65 1.70 0.62
CA VAL A 103 -21.03 1.02 1.78
C VAL A 103 -20.58 2.00 2.88
N LEU A 104 -20.33 3.26 2.52
CA LEU A 104 -20.04 4.35 3.46
C LEU A 104 -21.27 5.23 3.75
N GLY A 105 -22.41 5.01 3.12
CA GLY A 105 -23.58 5.89 3.22
C GLY A 105 -23.25 7.37 2.92
N ASP A 106 -24.08 8.28 3.41
CA ASP A 106 -23.97 9.72 3.14
C ASP A 106 -22.94 10.47 4.02
N GLU A 107 -22.11 9.75 4.78
CA GLU A 107 -21.18 10.37 5.72
C GLU A 107 -19.97 10.97 4.98
N PRO A 108 -19.63 12.25 5.21
CA PRO A 108 -18.43 12.83 4.61
C PRO A 108 -17.18 12.11 5.14
N TYR A 109 -16.34 11.65 4.22
CA TYR A 109 -15.14 10.89 4.54
C TYR A 109 -13.87 11.53 3.97
N THR A 110 -12.74 11.11 4.52
CA THR A 110 -11.39 11.32 3.99
C THR A 110 -10.81 9.96 3.68
N LEU A 111 -10.37 9.77 2.43
CA LEU A 111 -9.65 8.57 2.00
C LEU A 111 -8.14 8.78 2.16
N GLU A 112 -7.48 7.83 2.83
CA GLU A 112 -6.02 7.73 2.90
C GLU A 112 -5.61 6.38 2.29
N VAL A 113 -4.88 6.40 1.18
CA VAL A 113 -4.29 5.19 0.59
C VAL A 113 -2.77 5.27 0.74
N SER A 114 -2.19 4.22 1.31
CA SER A 114 -0.74 4.13 1.53
C SER A 114 -0.28 2.68 1.54
N SER A 115 1.01 2.43 1.38
CA SER A 115 1.54 1.09 1.69
C SER A 115 1.71 0.90 3.20
N PRO A 116 1.71 -0.35 3.71
CA PRO A 116 2.16 -0.61 5.07
C PRO A 116 3.57 -0.03 5.22
N GLY A 117 3.77 0.83 6.21
CA GLY A 117 5.08 1.42 6.45
C GLY A 117 6.16 0.35 6.64
N VAL A 118 7.40 0.69 6.31
CA VAL A 118 8.62 -0.15 6.44
C VAL A 118 8.93 -0.64 7.86
N GLU A 119 8.13 -0.34 8.88
CA GLU A 119 8.62 -0.32 10.25
C GLU A 119 8.75 -1.67 10.94
N ARG A 120 8.36 -2.80 10.33
CA ARG A 120 8.50 -4.10 11.00
C ARG A 120 9.95 -4.58 10.95
N PRO A 121 10.68 -4.62 12.08
CA PRO A 121 12.08 -5.00 12.04
C PRO A 121 12.26 -6.50 11.79
N LEU A 122 13.27 -6.86 11.01
CA LEU A 122 13.71 -8.24 10.81
C LEU A 122 14.44 -8.74 12.06
N THR A 123 13.68 -9.26 13.02
CA THR A 123 14.21 -9.71 14.32
C THR A 123 14.55 -11.19 14.40
N LEU A 124 13.86 -12.05 13.64
CA LEU A 124 14.01 -13.50 13.73
C LEU A 124 14.61 -14.05 12.44
N PRO A 125 15.36 -15.16 12.45
CA PRO A 125 15.98 -15.70 11.24
C PRO A 125 14.98 -15.99 10.11
N ARG A 126 13.77 -16.44 10.47
CA ARG A 126 12.66 -16.62 9.51
C ARG A 126 12.22 -15.34 8.81
N HIS A 127 12.40 -14.17 9.43
CA HIS A 127 12.08 -12.88 8.81
C HIS A 127 13.10 -12.56 7.72
N TRP A 128 14.38 -12.83 7.97
CA TRP A 128 15.46 -12.67 6.99
C TRP A 128 15.31 -13.61 5.79
N ARG A 129 14.92 -14.86 6.02
CA ARG A 129 14.60 -15.81 4.94
C ARG A 129 13.45 -15.34 4.05
N ARG A 130 12.45 -14.66 4.62
CA ARG A 130 11.35 -14.06 3.84
C ARG A 130 11.77 -12.79 3.10
N ALA A 131 12.85 -12.15 3.52
CA ALA A 131 13.36 -10.92 2.92
C ALA A 131 14.38 -11.18 1.80
N LEU A 132 14.60 -12.43 1.38
CA LEU A 132 15.47 -12.76 0.24
C LEU A 132 15.11 -11.93 -0.99
N GLY A 133 16.12 -11.38 -1.66
CA GLY A 133 15.98 -10.48 -2.81
C GLY A 133 15.59 -9.03 -2.49
N ARG A 134 15.10 -8.75 -1.28
CA ARG A 134 14.67 -7.41 -0.86
C ARG A 134 15.87 -6.58 -0.37
N LEU A 135 15.84 -5.28 -0.64
CA LEU A 135 16.79 -4.33 -0.04
C LEU A 135 16.49 -4.17 1.45
N VAL A 136 17.53 -4.23 2.28
CA VAL A 136 17.42 -4.06 3.74
C VAL A 136 18.48 -3.05 4.19
N GLU A 137 18.09 -2.15 5.10
CA GLU A 137 19.04 -1.38 5.92
C GLU A 137 19.18 -2.09 7.26
N ALA A 138 20.39 -2.58 7.54
CA ALA A 138 20.75 -3.21 8.81
C ALA A 138 21.66 -2.27 9.61
N THR A 139 21.30 -2.03 10.88
CA THR A 139 22.10 -1.31 11.86
C THR A 139 22.86 -2.31 12.73
N HIS A 140 24.17 -2.10 12.82
CA HIS A 140 25.08 -2.94 13.59
C HIS A 140 25.12 -2.50 15.07
N ASP A 141 25.72 -3.33 15.91
CA ASP A 141 26.10 -3.02 17.31
C ASP A 141 26.96 -1.76 17.45
N SER A 142 27.87 -1.53 16.51
CA SER A 142 28.74 -0.34 16.40
C SER A 142 27.99 0.93 15.97
N GLY A 143 26.70 0.84 15.64
CA GLY A 143 25.91 1.92 15.06
C GLY A 143 26.14 2.15 13.56
N ARG A 144 27.08 1.41 12.94
CA ARG A 144 27.26 1.43 11.48
C ARG A 144 26.02 0.86 10.79
N ARG A 145 25.63 1.48 9.68
CA ARG A 145 24.53 1.01 8.82
C ARG A 145 25.08 0.35 7.56
N THR A 146 24.44 -0.72 7.14
CA THR A 146 24.71 -1.42 5.89
C THR A 146 23.41 -1.55 5.13
N THR A 147 23.37 -1.04 3.91
CA THR A 147 22.21 -1.16 3.02
C THR A 147 22.59 -2.09 1.88
N GLY A 148 21.81 -3.15 1.68
CA GLY A 148 22.09 -4.15 0.65
C GLY A 148 20.93 -5.13 0.46
N ARG A 149 20.93 -5.83 -0.67
CA ARG A 149 19.91 -6.84 -0.98
C ARG A 149 20.21 -8.14 -0.26
N VAL A 150 19.22 -8.78 0.32
CA VAL A 150 19.41 -10.07 1.01
C VAL A 150 19.66 -11.18 -0.03
N ALA A 151 20.91 -11.62 -0.16
CA ALA A 151 21.30 -12.68 -1.08
C ALA A 151 21.16 -14.07 -0.47
N ALA A 152 21.39 -14.19 0.85
CA ALA A 152 21.22 -15.44 1.59
C ALA A 152 20.89 -15.15 3.06
N ALA A 153 20.18 -16.07 3.72
CA ALA A 153 19.88 -15.99 5.15
C ALA A 153 19.87 -17.38 5.78
N THR A 154 20.64 -17.56 6.84
CA THR A 154 20.68 -18.77 7.68
C THR A 154 20.06 -18.49 9.04
N ASP A 155 20.18 -19.42 9.99
CA ASP A 155 19.71 -19.19 11.36
C ASP A 155 20.62 -18.25 12.16
N ASP A 156 21.87 -18.08 11.75
CA ASP A 156 22.88 -17.30 12.48
C ASP A 156 23.36 -16.06 11.72
N GLU A 157 23.27 -16.04 10.38
CA GLU A 157 23.86 -15.00 9.55
C GLU A 157 22.97 -14.61 8.36
N VAL A 158 23.18 -13.40 7.85
CA VAL A 158 22.61 -12.90 6.60
C VAL A 158 23.71 -12.40 5.67
N THR A 159 23.61 -12.72 4.39
CA THR A 159 24.48 -12.16 3.34
C THR A 159 23.74 -11.05 2.61
N LEU A 160 24.31 -9.84 2.63
CA LEU A 160 23.81 -8.68 1.90
C LEU A 160 24.71 -8.39 0.69
N GLU A 161 24.10 -8.20 -0.47
CA GLU A 161 24.74 -7.61 -1.65
C GLU A 161 24.68 -6.10 -1.56
N VAL A 162 25.84 -5.48 -1.37
CA VAL A 162 26.01 -4.03 -1.19
C VAL A 162 26.64 -3.44 -2.44
N ALA A 163 25.95 -2.49 -3.06
CA ALA A 163 26.47 -1.74 -4.20
C ALA A 163 27.24 -0.49 -3.71
N GLU A 164 28.54 -0.42 -3.99
CA GLU A 164 29.39 0.73 -3.70
C GLU A 164 30.18 1.14 -4.94
N LYS A 165 30.05 2.40 -5.38
CA LYS A 165 30.80 2.98 -6.51
C LYS A 165 30.74 2.10 -7.80
N GLY A 166 29.57 1.55 -8.10
CA GLY A 166 29.34 0.71 -9.29
C GLY A 166 29.90 -0.71 -9.19
N ARG A 167 30.33 -1.14 -8.00
CA ARG A 167 30.74 -2.53 -7.73
C ARG A 167 29.85 -3.15 -6.66
N THR A 168 29.41 -4.37 -6.89
CA THR A 168 28.68 -5.16 -5.89
C THR A 168 29.68 -5.96 -5.07
N ARG A 169 29.53 -5.93 -3.74
CA ARG A 169 30.25 -6.81 -2.82
C ARG A 169 29.28 -7.53 -1.90
N GLN A 170 29.62 -8.75 -1.50
CA GLN A 170 28.88 -9.47 -0.48
C GLN A 170 29.40 -9.10 0.91
N VAL A 171 28.47 -8.81 1.82
CA VAL A 171 28.74 -8.53 3.22
C VAL A 171 27.95 -9.54 4.05
N VAL A 172 28.67 -10.40 4.78
CA VAL A 172 28.06 -11.36 5.71
C VAL A 172 27.95 -10.71 7.08
N LEU A 173 26.75 -10.77 7.67
CA LEU A 173 26.42 -10.20 8.97
C LEU A 173 25.87 -11.28 9.90
N PRO A 174 26.50 -11.50 11.07
CA PRO A 174 25.88 -12.28 12.13
C PRO A 174 24.59 -11.61 12.60
N LEU A 175 23.49 -12.35 12.69
CA LEU A 175 22.20 -11.81 13.13
C LEU A 175 22.29 -11.23 14.55
N ALA A 176 23.15 -11.79 15.40
CA ALA A 176 23.43 -11.28 16.74
C ALA A 176 24.07 -9.87 16.74
N SER A 177 24.76 -9.48 15.66
CA SER A 177 25.35 -8.14 15.52
C SER A 177 24.35 -7.10 15.01
N VAL A 178 23.16 -7.52 14.57
CA VAL A 178 22.13 -6.64 14.00
C VAL A 178 21.19 -6.17 15.10
N THR A 179 21.25 -4.88 15.42
CA THR A 179 20.41 -4.26 16.46
C THR A 179 19.04 -3.87 15.92
N ARG A 180 18.98 -3.49 14.64
CA ARG A 180 17.74 -3.17 13.92
C ARG A 180 17.93 -3.44 12.44
N ALA A 181 16.96 -4.07 11.80
CA ALA A 181 16.97 -4.24 10.35
C ALA A 181 15.59 -4.00 9.79
N VAL A 182 15.52 -3.27 8.68
CA VAL A 182 14.27 -2.85 8.07
C VAL A 182 14.38 -3.01 6.56
N VAL A 183 13.39 -3.69 5.96
CA VAL A 183 13.26 -3.76 4.50
C VAL A 183 13.04 -2.35 3.97
N GLN A 184 13.82 -1.96 2.96
CA GLN A 184 13.73 -0.68 2.28
C GLN A 184 12.79 -0.82 1.08
N VAL A 185 12.01 0.22 0.82
CA VAL A 185 11.19 0.31 -0.40
C VAL A 185 12.09 0.72 -1.55
N GLU A 186 12.14 -0.10 -2.58
CA GLU A 186 12.84 0.22 -3.82
C GLU A 186 11.82 0.67 -4.87
N PHE A 187 11.84 1.96 -5.18
CA PHE A 187 11.11 2.49 -6.32
C PHE A 187 11.88 2.17 -7.59
N THR A 188 11.73 0.95 -8.09
CA THR A 188 12.18 0.65 -9.45
C THR A 188 11.03 1.01 -10.38
N ARG A 189 11.19 2.07 -11.18
CA ARG A 189 10.37 2.19 -12.39
C ARG A 189 10.75 0.99 -13.22
N ALA A 190 9.84 0.04 -13.39
CA ALA A 190 10.07 -1.13 -14.22
C ALA A 190 10.58 -0.64 -15.58
N ALA A 191 11.89 -0.77 -15.80
CA ALA A 191 12.46 -0.68 -17.11
C ALA A 191 12.02 -1.95 -17.79
N ALA A 192 11.21 -1.80 -18.84
CA ALA A 192 10.95 -2.88 -19.76
C ALA A 192 12.31 -3.34 -20.31
N ASP A 193 12.73 -4.54 -19.92
CA ASP A 193 13.61 -5.35 -20.77
C ASP A 193 12.76 -5.73 -21.99
N GLU A 194 12.71 -4.84 -22.98
CA GLU A 194 12.45 -5.29 -24.35
C GLU A 194 13.76 -5.93 -24.83
N PRO A 195 13.78 -7.24 -25.14
CA PRO A 195 14.90 -7.80 -25.88
C PRO A 195 14.93 -7.13 -27.25
N ASP A 196 16.05 -6.46 -27.53
CA ASP A 196 16.46 -5.98 -28.84
C ASP A 196 16.71 -7.20 -29.74
N ASP A 197 15.66 -7.72 -30.39
CA ASP A 197 15.80 -8.63 -31.52
C ASP A 197 16.15 -7.79 -32.76
N THR A 198 17.40 -7.35 -32.80
CA THR A 198 18.07 -7.06 -34.08
C THR A 198 18.52 -8.40 -34.65
N ASP A 199 17.75 -9.00 -35.56
CA ASP A 199 18.31 -9.97 -36.51
C ASP A 199 18.17 -9.42 -37.93
N ASP A 200 19.33 -9.04 -38.43
CA ASP A 200 19.61 -8.49 -39.74
C ASP A 200 20.22 -9.63 -40.56
N THR A 201 19.44 -10.25 -41.45
CA THR A 201 19.89 -11.10 -42.58
C THR A 201 18.66 -11.40 -43.46
N GLU A 202 18.65 -11.35 -44.79
CA GLU A 202 19.66 -11.14 -45.83
C GLU A 202 18.94 -10.65 -47.10
N ASP A 203 19.65 -9.81 -47.85
CA ASP A 203 19.46 -9.50 -49.26
C ASP A 203 19.30 -10.77 -50.12
N THR A 204 18.21 -10.85 -50.89
CA THR A 204 18.22 -11.50 -52.22
C THR A 204 17.02 -10.99 -53.02
N GLY A 205 17.34 -10.24 -54.08
CA GLY A 205 16.35 -9.84 -55.08
C GLY A 205 15.81 -11.00 -55.90
N ASP A 206 14.62 -10.84 -56.47
CA ASP A 206 14.46 -10.91 -57.93
C ASP A 206 13.14 -10.26 -58.38
N THR A 207 13.20 -9.76 -59.60
CA THR A 207 12.24 -8.92 -60.30
C THR A 207 11.11 -9.75 -60.93
N GLN A 208 9.86 -9.27 -60.83
CA GLN A 208 8.90 -9.22 -61.94
C GLN A 208 7.55 -8.64 -61.49
N ASP A 209 7.20 -7.45 -61.97
CA ASP A 209 5.86 -7.26 -62.53
C ASP A 209 5.91 -6.22 -63.64
N ALA A 210 5.31 -6.59 -64.76
CA ALA A 210 5.32 -5.88 -66.02
C ALA A 210 4.09 -4.97 -66.12
N GLY A 211 4.25 -3.76 -66.65
CA GLY A 211 3.09 -2.90 -66.88
C GLY A 211 3.42 -1.58 -67.56
N ALA A 212 3.49 -1.61 -68.88
CA ALA A 212 3.79 -0.51 -69.79
C ALA A 212 2.90 0.74 -69.63
N ALA A 213 3.51 1.93 -69.77
CA ALA A 213 2.98 3.03 -70.60
C ALA A 213 4.06 4.10 -70.86
N SER A 214 4.48 4.14 -72.13
CA SER A 214 5.13 5.18 -72.94
C SER A 214 5.10 6.65 -72.48
N GLY A 215 6.19 7.37 -72.75
CA GLY A 215 6.18 8.82 -72.99
C GLY A 215 7.54 9.50 -72.92
N GLY A 216 8.33 9.45 -74.01
CA GLY A 216 9.70 9.95 -74.10
C GLY A 216 9.88 11.47 -74.02
N ALA A 217 11.12 11.85 -73.76
CA ALA A 217 11.59 13.21 -73.51
C ALA A 217 12.03 13.98 -74.77
N ALA A 218 11.89 15.31 -74.66
CA ALA A 218 12.80 16.37 -75.08
C ALA A 218 12.89 16.83 -76.55
N ALA A 219 13.12 18.15 -76.64
CA ALA A 219 13.72 18.95 -77.72
C ALA A 219 12.83 19.22 -78.95
N ASP A 220 12.85 20.36 -79.63
CA ASP A 220 13.59 21.64 -79.57
C ASP A 220 13.10 22.50 -80.76
N THR A 221 13.36 23.81 -80.70
CA THR A 221 13.44 24.80 -81.82
C THR A 221 12.15 25.37 -82.51
N PRO A 222 12.23 26.57 -83.16
CA PRO A 222 11.34 27.73 -82.94
C PRO A 222 10.75 28.31 -84.26
N ASP A 223 10.36 29.59 -84.26
CA ASP A 223 10.09 30.48 -85.42
C ASP A 223 8.86 30.12 -86.29
N GLU A 224 8.10 30.99 -86.95
CA GLU A 224 8.06 32.43 -87.28
C GLU A 224 6.62 32.61 -87.86
N ASP A 225 5.83 33.59 -87.43
CA ASP A 225 5.40 34.80 -88.18
C ASP A 225 4.34 34.65 -89.31
N GLU A 226 3.45 35.65 -89.34
CA GLU A 226 2.46 36.12 -90.37
C GLU A 226 1.26 35.19 -90.73
N ASP A 227 0.00 35.63 -90.84
CA ASP A 227 -0.66 36.93 -91.14
C ASP A 227 -1.98 37.10 -90.34
#